data_AF-Q66KU6-F1
#
_entry.id   AF-Q66KU6-F1
#
_cell.length_a   1.000
_cell.length_b   1.000
_cell.length_c   1.000
_cell.angle_alpha   90.00
_cell.angle_beta   90.00
_cell.angle_gamma   90.00
#
_symmetry.space_group_name_H-M   'P 1'
#
loop_
_entity.id
_entity.type
_entity.pdbx_description
1 polymer ?
#
loop_
_entity_poly.entity_id
_entity_poly.type
_entity_poly.pdbx_seq_one_letter_code
_entity_poly.pdbx_strand_id
1 'polypeptide(L)'
;MPTLLLATLYEYSPLFYITVVFVCFVVTSGFVLGWFRLDVPVILRNSEEAYSTSFVSKKQMRQVKNPFGLEITNPDVASVTSGISLTPNCLENCVLTYYWGCSVQKLQEALQHHLYCFIIKTPTALENALFGEYLHKEQHVVQKHDKEEIFTQLPPDSQLKDFGPLPRTRYPLVAFLTLSDEEDRESYDIVSMLAVVHVPDRSYRLSCRIMYQYLLTAQGQFYDLKQLFMSANDSQLQSTSASFSHDSTADKDLLEKFGLSEEEVQEDTAKDCVVCQNGKVNWVLLPCRHVCLCDGCLRFFQHCPICRQFVQESFPLFSQSSPTSDSSSPIQED
;
A
#
# COMPACT_ATOMS: atom_id res chain seq x y z
N MET A 1 12.38 -75.65 24.67
CA MET A 1 12.45 -74.54 23.70
C MET A 1 11.24 -73.59 23.73
N PRO A 2 9.97 -74.02 23.82
CA PRO A 2 8.83 -73.08 23.80
C PRO A 2 8.66 -72.26 25.09
N THR A 3 9.03 -72.82 26.25
CA THR A 3 8.89 -72.16 27.56
C THR A 3 9.88 -71.02 27.79
N LEU A 4 11.11 -71.15 27.27
CA LEU A 4 12.14 -70.10 27.34
C LEU A 4 11.79 -68.91 26.43
N LEU A 5 11.14 -69.18 25.29
CA LEU A 5 10.70 -68.15 24.34
C LEU A 5 9.48 -67.37 24.88
N LEU A 6 8.58 -68.04 25.62
CA LEU A 6 7.45 -67.38 26.29
C LEU A 6 7.91 -66.50 27.46
N ALA A 7 8.88 -66.94 28.25
CA ALA A 7 9.42 -66.16 29.36
C ALA A 7 10.15 -64.90 28.88
N THR A 8 10.94 -65.01 27.81
CA THR A 8 11.64 -63.86 27.20
C THR A 8 10.66 -62.87 26.54
N LEU A 9 9.60 -63.35 25.88
CA LEU A 9 8.53 -62.48 25.36
C LEU A 9 7.76 -61.76 26.49
N TYR A 10 7.57 -62.40 27.64
CA TYR A 10 6.91 -61.79 28.80
C TYR A 10 7.76 -60.72 29.48
N GLU A 11 9.09 -60.88 29.54
CA GLU A 11 10.00 -59.86 30.08
C GLU A 11 10.20 -58.66 29.14
N TYR A 12 10.15 -58.85 27.82
CA TYR A 12 10.28 -57.76 26.85
C TYR A 12 9.00 -56.94 26.65
N SER A 13 7.84 -57.54 26.91
CA SER A 13 6.53 -56.90 26.74
C SER A 13 6.38 -55.61 27.59
N PRO A 14 6.67 -55.61 28.91
CA PRO A 14 6.60 -54.40 29.73
C PRO A 14 7.54 -53.28 29.26
N LEU A 15 8.78 -53.61 28.89
CA LEU A 15 9.74 -52.61 28.41
C LEU A 15 9.31 -52.00 27.07
N PHE A 16 8.75 -52.81 26.18
CA PHE A 16 8.16 -52.33 24.93
C PHE A 16 6.98 -51.38 25.19
N TYR A 17 6.06 -51.71 26.10
CA TYR A 17 4.95 -50.80 26.43
C TYR A 17 5.42 -49.51 27.11
N ILE A 18 6.38 -49.58 28.03
CA ILE A 18 6.95 -48.40 28.71
C ILE A 18 7.60 -47.45 27.68
N THR A 19 8.37 -48.00 26.74
CA THR A 19 9.01 -47.17 25.68
C THR A 19 7.97 -46.53 24.77
N VAL A 20 6.90 -47.23 24.38
CA VAL A 20 5.81 -46.66 23.57
C VAL A 20 5.11 -45.52 24.32
N VAL A 21 4.79 -45.70 25.60
CA VAL A 21 4.14 -44.66 26.42
C VAL A 21 5.05 -43.44 26.58
N PHE A 22 6.35 -43.66 26.83
CA PHE A 22 7.32 -42.58 26.94
C PHE A 22 7.47 -41.78 25.64
N VAL A 23 7.56 -42.46 24.49
CA VAL A 23 7.59 -41.79 23.18
C VAL A 23 6.31 -40.99 22.95
N CYS A 24 5.14 -41.54 23.30
CA CYS A 24 3.86 -40.84 23.17
C CYS A 24 3.81 -39.59 24.07
N PHE A 25 4.35 -39.66 25.29
CA PHE A 25 4.47 -38.51 26.19
C PHE A 25 5.43 -37.44 25.65
N VAL A 26 6.58 -37.83 25.09
CA VAL A 26 7.52 -36.88 24.49
C VAL A 26 6.91 -36.19 23.25
N VAL A 27 6.20 -36.93 22.39
CA VAL A 27 5.52 -36.37 21.22
C VAL A 27 4.40 -35.43 21.63
N THR A 28 3.56 -35.82 22.60
CA THR A 28 2.48 -34.96 23.10
C THR A 28 3.00 -33.74 23.84
N SER A 29 4.03 -33.88 24.67
CA SER A 29 4.69 -32.73 25.32
C SER A 29 5.36 -31.82 24.30
N GLY A 30 6.00 -32.36 23.26
CA GLY A 30 6.57 -31.58 22.17
C GLY A 30 5.50 -30.85 21.36
N PHE A 31 4.35 -31.48 21.14
CA PHE A 31 3.20 -30.86 20.48
C PHE A 31 2.59 -29.75 21.33
N VAL A 32 2.41 -29.98 22.64
CA VAL A 32 1.88 -28.98 23.59
C VAL A 32 2.86 -27.80 23.74
N LEU A 33 4.14 -28.06 23.94
CA LEU A 33 5.16 -27.01 24.05
C LEU A 33 5.38 -26.28 22.71
N GLY A 34 5.25 -26.99 21.59
CA GLY A 34 5.26 -26.41 20.25
C GLY A 34 4.04 -25.53 20.00
N TRP A 35 2.87 -25.92 20.50
CA TRP A 35 1.64 -25.12 20.48
C TRP A 35 1.76 -23.85 21.33
N PHE A 36 2.50 -23.88 22.44
CA PHE A 36 2.80 -22.67 23.22
C PHE A 36 3.90 -21.79 22.60
N ARG A 37 4.72 -22.31 21.69
CA ARG A 37 5.73 -21.51 20.94
C ARG A 37 5.23 -20.98 19.60
N LEU A 38 4.24 -21.63 19.00
CA LEU A 38 3.55 -21.18 17.80
C LEU A 38 2.21 -20.57 18.26
N ASP A 39 2.19 -19.26 18.51
CA ASP A 39 1.02 -18.48 18.94
C ASP A 39 -0.24 -18.78 18.09
N VAL A 40 -1.02 -19.79 18.47
CA VAL A 40 -2.38 -20.01 17.99
C VAL A 40 -3.31 -19.56 19.11
N PRO A 41 -4.10 -18.48 18.92
CA PRO A 41 -4.90 -17.93 20.00
C PRO A 41 -6.09 -18.85 20.28
N VAL A 42 -6.03 -19.58 21.38
CA VAL A 42 -7.19 -20.29 21.93
C VAL A 42 -8.12 -19.24 22.53
N ILE A 43 -9.24 -19.04 21.86
CA ILE A 43 -10.41 -18.26 22.26
C ILE A 43 -10.95 -18.85 23.56
N LEU A 44 -10.51 -18.32 24.71
CA LEU A 44 -11.20 -18.30 26.01
C LEU A 44 -10.21 -17.77 27.06
N ARG A 45 -10.14 -16.45 27.23
CA ARG A 45 -9.63 -15.90 28.49
C ARG A 45 -10.27 -14.56 28.81
N ASN A 46 -10.80 -14.53 30.03
CA ASN A 46 -11.69 -13.53 30.60
C ASN A 46 -11.13 -12.11 30.58
N SER A 47 -12.08 -11.17 30.56
CA SER A 47 -11.93 -9.79 31.00
C SER A 47 -11.33 -9.71 32.40
N GLU A 48 -10.51 -8.69 32.62
CA GLU A 48 -9.78 -8.34 33.85
C GLU A 48 -8.35 -8.91 33.87
N GLU A 49 -7.41 -7.99 33.66
CA GLU A 49 -5.96 -8.15 33.89
C GLU A 49 -5.16 -9.01 32.90
N ALA A 50 -5.04 -8.50 31.68
CA ALA A 50 -3.79 -8.63 30.93
C ALA A 50 -3.54 -7.34 30.16
N TYR A 51 -2.67 -6.48 30.70
CA TYR A 51 -1.89 -5.58 29.86
C TYR A 51 -1.12 -6.50 28.91
N SER A 52 -1.62 -6.63 27.68
CA SER A 52 -0.98 -7.39 26.62
C SER A 52 0.36 -6.74 26.31
N THR A 53 1.42 -7.19 26.98
CA THR A 53 2.82 -6.83 26.69
C THR A 53 3.30 -7.55 25.41
N SER A 54 2.51 -7.50 24.35
CA SER A 54 3.03 -7.67 22.99
C SER A 54 3.22 -6.26 22.44
N PHE A 55 4.42 -5.72 22.59
CA PHE A 55 4.75 -4.44 22.00
C PHE A 55 4.72 -4.61 20.47
N VAL A 56 3.60 -4.22 19.85
CA VAL A 56 3.57 -3.96 18.40
C VAL A 56 4.67 -2.93 18.14
N SER A 57 5.64 -3.30 17.30
CA SER A 57 6.79 -2.43 17.02
C SER A 57 6.26 -1.14 16.39
N LYS A 58 6.48 -0.02 17.08
CA LYS A 58 6.14 1.31 16.58
C LYS A 58 7.20 1.72 15.57
N LYS A 59 6.79 1.90 14.31
CA LYS A 59 7.68 2.41 13.27
C LYS A 59 7.54 3.91 13.16
N GLN A 60 8.65 4.61 13.01
CA GLN A 60 8.63 6.05 12.76
C GLN A 60 8.26 6.30 11.29
N MET A 61 7.24 7.14 11.07
CA MET A 61 6.88 7.60 9.73
C MET A 61 7.88 8.67 9.28
N ARG A 62 8.38 8.55 8.04
CA ARG A 62 9.12 9.63 7.37
C ARG A 62 8.21 10.21 6.30
N GLN A 63 7.92 11.51 6.39
CA GLN A 63 7.21 12.21 5.33
C GLN A 63 8.16 12.40 4.14
N VAL A 64 7.68 12.07 2.95
CA VAL A 64 8.38 12.29 1.68
C VAL A 64 7.40 12.97 0.73
N LYS A 65 7.81 14.07 0.10
CA LYS A 65 7.00 14.77 -0.89
C LYS A 65 7.01 13.99 -2.20
N ASN A 66 5.84 13.56 -2.67
CA ASN A 66 5.68 12.94 -3.98
C ASN A 66 5.24 14.00 -5.00
N PRO A 67 6.07 14.35 -6.00
CA PRO A 67 5.70 15.33 -7.02
C PRO A 67 4.73 14.79 -8.07
N PHE A 68 4.49 13.48 -8.11
CA PHE A 68 3.73 12.82 -9.18
C PHE A 68 2.37 12.30 -8.70
N GLY A 69 1.32 12.65 -9.45
CA GLY A 69 -0.02 12.09 -9.31
C GLY A 69 -0.52 11.60 -10.66
N LEU A 70 -1.25 10.48 -10.67
CA LEU A 70 -1.86 9.92 -11.87
C LEU A 70 -3.18 9.25 -11.52
N GLU A 71 -4.24 9.64 -12.21
CA GLU A 71 -5.59 9.11 -12.03
C GLU A 71 -6.18 8.61 -13.35
N ILE A 72 -7.10 7.66 -13.27
CA ILE A 72 -7.87 7.18 -14.43
C ILE A 72 -9.22 7.87 -14.42
N THR A 73 -9.52 8.66 -15.46
CA THR A 73 -10.73 9.49 -15.53
C THR A 73 -11.98 8.65 -15.75
N ASN A 74 -11.94 7.71 -16.71
CA ASN A 74 -13.09 6.94 -17.16
C ASN A 74 -12.75 5.43 -17.29
N PRO A 75 -12.65 4.68 -16.18
CA PRO A 75 -12.18 3.29 -16.21
C PRO A 75 -13.14 2.32 -16.91
N ASP A 76 -14.42 2.63 -16.97
CA ASP A 76 -15.46 1.76 -17.54
C ASP A 76 -15.50 1.81 -19.09
N VAL A 77 -15.01 2.90 -19.68
CA VAL A 77 -14.96 3.11 -21.15
C VAL A 77 -13.62 2.67 -21.74
N ALA A 78 -12.60 2.55 -20.89
CA ALA A 78 -11.25 2.19 -21.30
C ALA A 78 -11.18 0.75 -21.84
N SER A 79 -10.54 0.58 -22.99
CA SER A 79 -10.23 -0.74 -23.53
C SER A 79 -9.02 -0.66 -24.44
N VAL A 80 -8.39 -1.79 -24.72
CA VAL A 80 -7.25 -1.85 -25.65
C VAL A 80 -7.60 -1.29 -27.04
N THR A 81 -8.87 -1.38 -27.45
CA THR A 81 -9.34 -0.87 -28.75
C THR A 81 -9.87 0.56 -28.72
N SER A 82 -10.44 1.02 -27.60
CA SER A 82 -10.99 2.39 -27.45
C SER A 82 -9.98 3.37 -26.86
N GLY A 83 -8.83 2.88 -26.40
CA GLY A 83 -7.86 3.68 -25.67
C GLY A 83 -8.23 3.86 -24.20
N ILE A 84 -7.47 4.72 -23.54
CA ILE A 84 -7.62 5.09 -22.13
C ILE A 84 -7.28 6.56 -21.97
N SER A 85 -8.02 7.21 -21.08
CA SER A 85 -7.72 8.56 -20.62
C SER A 85 -7.12 8.55 -19.22
N LEU A 86 -6.06 9.30 -19.04
CA LEU A 86 -5.36 9.46 -17.78
C LEU A 86 -5.21 10.95 -17.47
N THR A 87 -5.46 11.32 -16.21
CA THR A 87 -5.28 12.68 -15.72
C THR A 87 -4.08 12.70 -14.79
N PRO A 88 -2.92 13.23 -15.24
CA PRO A 88 -1.83 13.52 -14.33
C PRO A 88 -2.20 14.69 -13.41
N ASN A 89 -1.67 14.68 -12.19
CA ASN A 89 -1.82 15.76 -11.21
C ASN A 89 -0.47 15.96 -10.53
N CYS A 90 0.42 16.68 -11.21
CA CYS A 90 1.82 16.81 -10.80
C CYS A 90 2.07 18.16 -10.10
N LEU A 91 2.96 18.16 -9.11
CA LEU A 91 3.36 19.38 -8.39
C LEU A 91 4.35 20.23 -9.17
N GLU A 92 5.04 19.64 -10.14
CA GLU A 92 6.01 20.32 -11.01
C GLU A 92 5.78 19.93 -12.48
N ASN A 93 6.48 20.61 -13.39
CA ASN A 93 6.44 20.27 -14.80
C ASN A 93 7.01 18.86 -15.00
N CYS A 94 6.24 18.01 -15.64
CA CYS A 94 6.57 16.60 -15.82
C CYS A 94 6.49 16.19 -17.28
N VAL A 95 7.17 15.09 -17.58
CA VAL A 95 7.03 14.35 -18.83
C VAL A 95 6.33 13.04 -18.49
N LEU A 96 5.17 12.81 -19.11
CA LEU A 96 4.42 11.57 -19.04
C LEU A 96 4.68 10.75 -20.31
N THR A 97 5.25 9.56 -20.13
CA THR A 97 5.52 8.61 -21.21
C THR A 97 4.68 7.36 -21.05
N TYR A 98 3.93 7.00 -22.10
CA TYR A 98 3.14 5.78 -22.18
C TYR A 98 3.90 4.70 -22.94
N TYR A 99 4.00 3.51 -22.36
CA TYR A 99 4.55 2.32 -23.00
C TYR A 99 3.47 1.24 -23.08
N TRP A 100 2.96 1.00 -24.28
CA TRP A 100 1.99 -0.05 -24.54
C TRP A 100 2.70 -1.39 -24.78
N GLY A 101 2.19 -2.46 -24.16
CA GLY A 101 2.73 -3.81 -24.36
C GLY A 101 4.13 -4.04 -23.83
N CYS A 102 4.48 -3.38 -22.72
CA CYS A 102 5.78 -3.53 -22.08
C CYS A 102 5.96 -4.95 -21.52
N SER A 103 7.12 -5.58 -21.77
CA SER A 103 7.45 -6.89 -21.19
C SER A 103 7.47 -6.83 -19.66
N VAL A 104 6.74 -7.75 -19.02
CA VAL A 104 6.66 -7.85 -17.55
C VAL A 104 8.04 -8.17 -16.98
N GLN A 105 8.76 -9.11 -17.60
CA GLN A 105 10.08 -9.52 -17.15
C GLN A 105 11.08 -8.37 -17.26
N LYS A 106 11.12 -7.67 -18.40
CA LYS A 106 12.05 -6.55 -18.60
C LYS A 106 11.76 -5.36 -17.70
N LEU A 107 10.49 -5.08 -17.43
CA LEU A 107 10.12 -4.05 -16.47
C LEU A 107 10.63 -4.38 -15.06
N GLN A 108 10.48 -5.63 -14.63
CA GLN A 108 10.96 -6.06 -13.32
C GLN A 108 12.49 -6.05 -13.24
N GLU A 109 13.18 -6.50 -14.30
CA GLU A 109 14.64 -6.38 -14.42
C GLU A 109 15.07 -4.92 -14.34
N ALA A 110 14.38 -4.00 -15.04
CA ALA A 110 14.66 -2.57 -14.98
C ALA A 110 14.51 -2.00 -13.56
N LEU A 111 13.45 -2.35 -12.83
CA LEU A 111 13.27 -1.96 -11.43
C LEU A 111 14.37 -2.54 -10.52
N GLN A 112 14.86 -3.76 -10.79
CA GLN A 112 16.00 -4.32 -10.06
C GLN A 112 17.31 -3.62 -10.40
N HIS A 113 17.54 -3.28 -11.67
CA HIS A 113 18.71 -2.49 -12.06
C HIS A 113 18.67 -1.08 -11.47
N HIS A 114 17.48 -0.53 -11.21
CA HIS A 114 17.34 0.71 -10.47
C HIS A 114 17.99 0.64 -9.08
N LEU A 115 17.78 -0.49 -8.39
CA LEU A 115 18.34 -0.76 -7.05
C LEU A 115 19.85 -0.91 -7.03
N TYR A 116 20.43 -1.55 -8.04
CA TYR A 116 21.81 -2.04 -7.95
C TYR A 116 22.78 -1.46 -8.98
N CYS A 117 22.29 -0.81 -10.04
CA CYS A 117 23.12 -0.45 -11.19
C CYS A 117 23.04 1.03 -11.58
N PHE A 118 21.85 1.61 -11.74
CA PHE A 118 21.70 2.99 -12.21
C PHE A 118 20.35 3.62 -11.83
N ILE A 119 20.26 4.94 -11.88
CA ILE A 119 19.03 5.67 -11.52
C ILE A 119 18.16 5.89 -12.77
N ILE A 120 16.90 5.46 -12.73
CA ILE A 120 15.94 5.67 -13.82
C ILE A 120 15.25 7.03 -13.62
N LYS A 121 15.94 8.10 -14.00
CA LYS A 121 15.44 9.48 -13.88
C LYS A 121 14.83 10.06 -15.16
N THR A 122 15.04 9.40 -16.31
CA THR A 122 14.55 9.88 -17.61
C THR A 122 13.87 8.75 -18.39
N PRO A 123 12.98 9.08 -19.35
CA PRO A 123 12.35 8.08 -20.22
C PRO A 123 13.38 7.25 -21.00
N THR A 124 14.47 7.89 -21.45
CA THR A 124 15.56 7.23 -22.16
C THR A 124 16.30 6.21 -21.30
N ALA A 125 16.47 6.48 -20.00
CA ALA A 125 17.08 5.53 -19.07
C ALA A 125 16.20 4.28 -18.90
N LEU A 126 14.87 4.46 -18.82
CA LEU A 126 13.93 3.34 -18.75
C LEU A 126 13.94 2.54 -20.06
N GLU A 127 13.94 3.20 -21.21
CA GLU A 127 13.99 2.54 -22.52
C GLU A 127 15.23 1.67 -22.71
N ASN A 128 16.39 2.19 -22.30
CA ASN A 128 17.63 1.42 -22.30
C ASN A 128 17.54 0.19 -21.39
N ALA A 129 16.88 0.32 -20.23
CA ALA A 129 16.65 -0.78 -19.29
C ALA A 129 15.68 -1.84 -19.86
N LEU A 130 14.68 -1.39 -20.62
CA LEU A 130 13.68 -2.26 -21.25
C LEU A 130 14.22 -2.96 -22.51
N PHE A 131 15.36 -2.53 -23.05
CA PHE A 131 15.92 -3.02 -24.32
C PHE A 131 14.92 -2.94 -25.50
N GLY A 132 14.04 -1.94 -25.49
CA GLY A 132 13.02 -1.76 -26.53
C GLY A 132 11.87 -2.78 -26.50
N GLU A 133 11.72 -3.56 -25.43
CA GLU A 133 10.66 -4.58 -25.29
C GLU A 133 9.27 -4.00 -24.96
N TYR A 134 8.79 -3.09 -25.81
CA TYR A 134 7.44 -2.52 -25.81
C TYR A 134 6.91 -2.39 -27.25
N LEU A 135 5.60 -2.22 -27.42
CA LEU A 135 4.96 -2.19 -28.75
C LEU A 135 4.79 -0.78 -29.29
N HIS A 136 4.39 0.15 -28.43
CA HIS A 136 4.16 1.54 -28.82
C HIS A 136 4.54 2.48 -27.68
N LYS A 137 5.08 3.65 -28.05
CA LYS A 137 5.47 4.71 -27.13
C LYS A 137 4.78 6.01 -27.56
N GLU A 138 4.26 6.72 -26.58
CA GLU A 138 3.72 8.07 -26.72
C GLU A 138 4.20 8.93 -25.55
N GLN A 139 4.44 10.22 -25.78
CA GLN A 139 5.00 11.10 -24.75
C GLN A 139 4.29 12.45 -24.78
N HIS A 140 3.94 12.95 -23.60
CA HIS A 140 3.22 14.20 -23.38
C HIS A 140 3.92 15.04 -22.32
N VAL A 141 3.91 16.36 -22.51
CA VAL A 141 4.40 17.31 -21.51
C VAL A 141 3.22 17.68 -20.62
N VAL A 142 3.41 17.56 -19.31
CA VAL A 142 2.43 17.87 -18.28
C VAL A 142 2.89 19.13 -17.56
N GLN A 143 2.03 20.16 -17.57
CA GLN A 143 2.32 21.39 -16.85
C GLN A 143 2.06 21.23 -15.35
N LYS A 144 2.78 22.01 -14.55
CA LYS A 144 2.60 22.08 -13.10
C LYS A 144 1.15 22.38 -12.72
N HIS A 145 0.60 21.60 -11.80
CA HIS A 145 -0.77 21.69 -11.29
C HIS A 145 -1.88 21.57 -12.36
N ASP A 146 -1.51 21.13 -13.55
CA ASP A 146 -2.47 20.86 -14.60
C ASP A 146 -3.25 19.57 -14.32
N LYS A 147 -4.52 19.56 -14.72
CA LYS A 147 -5.44 18.43 -14.59
C LYS A 147 -6.10 18.09 -15.93
N GLU A 148 -5.46 18.45 -17.03
CA GLU A 148 -5.90 18.07 -18.37
C GLU A 148 -5.97 16.54 -18.53
N GLU A 149 -7.03 16.06 -19.17
CA GLU A 149 -7.22 14.66 -19.52
C GLU A 149 -6.40 14.31 -20.76
N ILE A 150 -5.48 13.36 -20.62
CA ILE A 150 -4.61 12.91 -21.71
C ILE A 150 -5.10 11.55 -22.20
N PHE A 151 -5.54 11.50 -23.45
CA PHE A 151 -5.97 10.28 -24.12
C PHE A 151 -4.80 9.59 -24.82
N THR A 152 -4.67 8.28 -24.63
CA THR A 152 -3.70 7.43 -25.34
C THR A 152 -4.35 6.14 -25.82
N GLN A 153 -3.90 5.64 -26.97
CA GLN A 153 -4.39 4.41 -27.57
C GLN A 153 -3.29 3.69 -28.35
N LEU A 154 -3.41 2.37 -28.47
CA LEU A 154 -2.57 1.63 -29.41
C LEU A 154 -2.85 2.07 -30.85
N PRO A 155 -1.82 2.18 -31.71
CA PRO A 155 -2.02 2.48 -33.11
C PRO A 155 -3.00 1.49 -33.76
N PRO A 156 -3.94 1.97 -34.60
CA PRO A 156 -4.96 1.13 -35.23
C PRO A 156 -4.34 0.03 -36.12
N ASP A 157 -3.14 0.26 -36.63
CA ASP A 157 -2.40 -0.69 -37.48
C ASP A 157 -1.87 -1.91 -36.72
N SER A 158 -1.84 -1.89 -35.38
CA SER A 158 -1.20 -2.96 -34.59
C SER A 158 -1.95 -4.30 -34.63
N GLN A 159 -3.21 -4.34 -35.10
CA GLN A 159 -4.13 -5.50 -35.09
C GLN A 159 -4.27 -6.22 -33.73
N LEU A 160 -3.67 -5.69 -32.66
CA LEU A 160 -3.60 -6.32 -31.35
C LEU A 160 -4.93 -6.11 -30.63
N LYS A 161 -5.64 -7.20 -30.36
CA LYS A 161 -6.95 -7.17 -29.69
C LYS A 161 -6.90 -7.58 -28.23
N ASP A 162 -5.79 -8.19 -27.81
CA ASP A 162 -5.52 -8.61 -26.45
C ASP A 162 -4.03 -8.90 -26.24
N PHE A 163 -3.62 -9.00 -24.97
CA PHE A 163 -2.25 -9.31 -24.56
C PHE A 163 -2.06 -10.78 -24.13
N GLY A 164 -2.90 -11.68 -24.66
CA GLY A 164 -2.85 -13.11 -24.35
C GLY A 164 -3.49 -13.51 -23.01
N PRO A 165 -3.42 -14.81 -22.69
CA PRO A 165 -3.99 -15.36 -21.45
C PRO A 165 -3.18 -14.99 -20.22
N LEU A 166 -3.77 -15.17 -19.04
CA LEU A 166 -3.07 -15.06 -17.76
C LEU A 166 -2.27 -16.35 -17.46
N PRO A 167 -1.09 -16.25 -16.82
CA PRO A 167 -0.34 -15.03 -16.49
C PRO A 167 0.25 -14.37 -17.73
N ARG A 168 0.10 -13.04 -17.85
CA ARG A 168 0.56 -12.28 -19.01
C ARG A 168 2.08 -12.11 -19.00
N THR A 169 2.66 -12.10 -20.20
CA THR A 169 4.07 -11.76 -20.43
C THR A 169 4.28 -10.28 -20.71
N ARG A 170 3.22 -9.54 -21.05
CA ARG A 170 3.25 -8.09 -21.33
C ARG A 170 2.16 -7.36 -20.55
N TYR A 171 2.52 -6.23 -19.95
CA TYR A 171 1.56 -5.30 -19.38
C TYR A 171 0.89 -4.49 -20.51
N PRO A 172 -0.45 -4.32 -20.47
CA PRO A 172 -1.15 -3.54 -21.48
C PRO A 172 -0.61 -2.12 -21.60
N LEU A 173 -0.46 -1.44 -20.47
CA LEU A 173 0.03 -0.07 -20.41
C LEU A 173 0.92 0.13 -19.17
N VAL A 174 2.05 0.80 -19.39
CA VAL A 174 2.91 1.34 -18.33
C VAL A 174 3.02 2.85 -18.56
N ALA A 175 2.58 3.64 -17.58
CA ALA A 175 2.74 5.09 -17.57
C ALA A 175 3.94 5.45 -16.71
N PHE A 176 4.83 6.28 -17.24
CA PHE A 176 6.08 6.69 -16.59
C PHE A 176 6.18 8.21 -16.53
N LEU A 177 6.26 8.75 -15.31
CA LEU A 177 6.33 10.18 -15.02
C LEU A 177 7.74 10.54 -14.53
N THR A 178 8.30 11.60 -15.12
CA THR A 178 9.62 12.14 -14.78
C THR A 178 9.57 13.66 -14.73
N LEU A 179 10.38 14.29 -13.88
CA LEU A 179 10.49 15.74 -13.82
C LEU A 179 11.16 16.29 -15.09
N SER A 180 10.59 17.35 -15.66
CA SER A 180 11.08 18.00 -16.86
C SER A 180 12.39 18.76 -16.60
N ASP A 181 12.42 19.54 -15.52
CA ASP A 181 13.49 20.48 -15.21
C ASP A 181 14.54 19.84 -14.27
N GLU A 182 15.83 20.13 -14.46
CA GLU A 182 16.90 19.56 -13.62
C GLU A 182 16.94 20.18 -12.22
N GLU A 183 16.57 21.45 -12.07
CA GLU A 183 16.51 22.13 -10.76
C GLU A 183 15.51 21.43 -9.83
N ASP A 184 14.34 21.07 -10.36
CA ASP A 184 13.33 20.33 -9.61
C ASP A 184 13.85 18.95 -9.18
N ARG A 185 14.65 18.29 -10.01
CA ARG A 185 15.20 16.95 -9.70
C ARG A 185 16.14 16.95 -8.50
N GLU A 186 16.76 18.08 -8.18
CA GLU A 186 17.60 18.21 -6.98
C GLU A 186 16.78 18.47 -5.71
N SER A 187 15.53 18.93 -5.85
CA SER A 187 14.65 19.28 -4.72
C SER A 187 13.84 18.10 -4.17
N TYR A 188 13.69 17.00 -4.92
CA TYR A 188 12.89 15.84 -4.54
C TYR A 188 13.75 14.57 -4.34
N ASP A 189 13.44 13.82 -3.27
CA ASP A 189 13.97 12.46 -3.08
C ASP A 189 13.45 11.48 -4.14
N ILE A 190 12.21 11.69 -4.61
CA ILE A 190 11.55 10.87 -5.63
C ILE A 190 11.88 11.45 -7.00
N VAL A 191 12.55 10.65 -7.85
CA VAL A 191 13.04 11.09 -9.16
C VAL A 191 12.08 10.74 -10.31
N SER A 192 11.31 9.67 -10.16
CA SER A 192 10.35 9.23 -11.16
C SER A 192 9.26 8.35 -10.56
N MET A 193 8.14 8.23 -11.27
CA MET A 193 7.03 7.37 -10.90
C MET A 193 6.62 6.47 -12.07
N LEU A 194 6.41 5.19 -11.78
CA LEU A 194 6.01 4.18 -12.75
C LEU A 194 4.69 3.55 -12.34
N ALA A 195 3.65 3.71 -13.15
CA ALA A 195 2.34 3.14 -12.94
C ALA A 195 2.06 2.03 -13.97
N VAL A 196 1.78 0.82 -13.49
CA VAL A 196 1.34 -0.30 -14.32
C VAL A 196 -0.17 -0.32 -14.35
N VAL A 197 -0.76 -0.13 -15.52
CA VAL A 197 -2.21 0.00 -15.70
C VAL A 197 -2.76 -1.24 -16.40
N HIS A 198 -3.75 -1.87 -15.77
CA HIS A 198 -4.56 -2.85 -16.46
C HIS A 198 -5.57 -2.14 -17.36
N VAL A 199 -5.49 -2.41 -18.65
CA VAL A 199 -6.49 -2.00 -19.64
C VAL A 199 -7.31 -3.23 -20.05
N PRO A 200 -8.66 -3.15 -20.03
CA PRO A 200 -9.54 -4.26 -20.41
C PRO A 200 -9.33 -4.68 -21.87
N ASP A 201 -9.33 -5.98 -22.14
CA ASP A 201 -9.27 -6.55 -23.48
C ASP A 201 -10.15 -7.79 -23.65
N ARG A 202 -10.07 -8.44 -24.81
CA ARG A 202 -10.93 -9.60 -25.11
C ARG A 202 -10.67 -10.78 -24.17
N SER A 203 -9.42 -10.97 -23.76
CA SER A 203 -8.96 -12.08 -22.94
C SER A 203 -9.15 -11.82 -21.44
N TYR A 204 -9.13 -10.56 -21.00
CA TYR A 204 -9.32 -10.16 -19.61
C TYR A 204 -10.11 -8.84 -19.52
N ARG A 205 -11.36 -8.95 -19.08
CA ARG A 205 -12.37 -7.87 -19.10
C ARG A 205 -12.62 -7.21 -17.73
N LEU A 206 -11.71 -7.37 -16.76
CA LEU A 206 -11.86 -6.63 -15.52
C LEU A 206 -11.76 -5.14 -15.79
N SER A 207 -12.40 -4.33 -14.95
CA SER A 207 -12.37 -2.87 -15.09
C SER A 207 -10.95 -2.33 -15.08
N CYS A 208 -10.76 -1.23 -15.82
CA CYS A 208 -9.48 -0.57 -15.88
C CYS A 208 -9.05 -0.09 -14.50
N ARG A 209 -7.78 -0.33 -14.13
CA ARG A 209 -7.22 0.04 -12.83
C ARG A 209 -5.70 0.10 -12.85
N ILE A 210 -5.15 0.95 -12.00
CA ILE A 210 -3.71 0.94 -11.69
C ILE A 210 -3.44 -0.30 -10.82
N MET A 211 -2.62 -1.22 -11.32
CA MET A 211 -2.23 -2.44 -10.60
C MET A 211 -1.13 -2.16 -9.60
N TYR A 212 -0.11 -1.42 -10.04
CA TYR A 212 1.08 -1.08 -9.27
C TYR A 212 1.47 0.35 -9.57
N GLN A 213 1.98 1.05 -8.55
CA GLN A 213 2.49 2.40 -8.69
C GLN A 213 3.80 2.48 -7.91
N TYR A 214 4.92 2.48 -8.61
CA TYR A 214 6.25 2.49 -8.01
C TYR A 214 6.81 3.91 -8.03
N LEU A 215 7.30 4.35 -6.88
CA LEU A 215 8.06 5.58 -6.73
C LEU A 215 9.54 5.22 -6.70
N LEU A 216 10.32 5.77 -7.63
CA LEU A 216 11.75 5.55 -7.73
C LEU A 216 12.47 6.75 -7.11
N THR A 217 13.52 6.48 -6.34
CA THR A 217 14.23 7.50 -5.56
C THR A 217 15.63 7.78 -6.09
N ALA A 218 16.17 8.95 -5.76
CA ALA A 218 17.55 9.32 -6.08
C ALA A 218 18.58 8.39 -5.42
N GLN A 219 18.20 7.68 -4.34
CA GLN A 219 19.05 6.70 -3.67
C GLN A 219 19.02 5.31 -4.33
N GLY A 220 18.35 5.15 -5.48
CA GLY A 220 18.19 3.88 -6.18
C GLY A 220 17.12 2.97 -5.60
N GLN A 221 16.48 3.33 -4.50
CA GLN A 221 15.37 2.55 -3.94
C GLN A 221 14.08 2.80 -4.72
N PHE A 222 13.20 1.79 -4.79
CA PHE A 222 11.83 2.00 -5.24
C PHE A 222 10.82 1.49 -4.20
N TYR A 223 9.67 2.15 -4.15
CA TYR A 223 8.61 1.86 -3.20
C TYR A 223 7.27 1.70 -3.92
N ASP A 224 6.51 0.66 -3.56
CA ASP A 224 5.14 0.46 -4.05
C ASP A 224 4.18 1.36 -3.26
N LEU A 225 3.56 2.32 -3.94
CA LEU A 225 2.64 3.28 -3.36
C LEU A 225 1.32 2.58 -3.05
N LYS A 226 0.99 2.50 -1.75
CA LYS A 226 -0.24 1.90 -1.26
C LYS A 226 -1.13 2.94 -0.58
N GLN A 227 -2.40 2.91 -0.93
CA GLN A 227 -3.42 3.67 -0.21
C GLN A 227 -3.63 3.13 1.21
N LEU A 228 -3.96 4.04 2.10
CA LEU A 228 -4.39 3.77 3.47
C LEU A 228 -5.92 3.69 3.50
N PHE A 229 -6.46 2.81 4.34
CA PHE A 229 -7.91 2.61 4.46
C PHE A 229 -8.42 3.24 5.74
N MET A 230 -9.08 4.40 5.65
CA MET A 230 -9.71 5.04 6.79
C MET A 230 -11.14 4.53 6.97
N SER A 231 -11.57 4.23 8.19
CA SER A 231 -12.96 3.84 8.49
C SER A 231 -13.96 4.81 7.86
N ALA A 232 -15.06 4.36 7.26
CA ALA A 232 -16.13 5.28 6.85
C ALA A 232 -17.07 5.48 8.04
N ASN A 233 -17.30 6.73 8.46
CA ASN A 233 -18.52 7.06 9.21
C ASN A 233 -19.59 7.41 8.17
N ASP A 234 -20.78 6.83 8.32
CA ASP A 234 -21.92 6.89 7.40
C ASP A 234 -22.46 8.30 7.14
N SER A 235 -21.75 9.08 6.32
CA SER A 235 -22.29 10.32 5.74
C SER A 235 -21.91 10.57 4.29
N GLN A 236 -21.00 9.78 3.70
CA GLN A 236 -20.72 9.80 2.27
C GLN A 236 -20.37 8.40 1.75
N LEU A 237 -21.39 7.58 1.57
CA LEU A 237 -21.34 6.47 0.62
C LEU A 237 -21.33 7.08 -0.79
N GLN A 238 -20.14 7.35 -1.34
CA GLN A 238 -19.79 7.22 -2.75
C GLN A 238 -18.37 7.76 -2.99
N SER A 239 -17.39 6.87 -2.89
CA SER A 239 -16.14 7.04 -3.62
C SER A 239 -15.52 5.68 -3.89
N THR A 240 -16.21 4.88 -4.70
CA THR A 240 -15.63 4.03 -5.75
C THR A 240 -16.75 3.41 -6.58
N SER A 241 -16.63 3.51 -7.90
CA SER A 241 -17.46 2.97 -9.01
C SER A 241 -18.71 3.76 -9.46
N ALA A 242 -18.57 4.33 -10.67
CA ALA A 242 -19.56 4.77 -11.68
C ALA A 242 -20.52 5.96 -11.41
N SER A 243 -20.17 7.11 -12.01
CA SER A 243 -20.93 8.19 -12.70
C SER A 243 -22.37 8.58 -12.29
N PHE A 244 -22.59 9.85 -11.86
CA PHE A 244 -23.08 10.98 -12.70
C PHE A 244 -23.45 12.26 -11.88
N SER A 245 -22.86 13.40 -12.28
CA SER A 245 -23.38 14.80 -12.37
C SER A 245 -24.29 15.41 -11.29
N HIS A 246 -23.87 16.52 -10.66
CA HIS A 246 -24.21 17.90 -11.08
C HIS A 246 -23.52 18.96 -10.17
N ASP A 247 -22.86 19.93 -10.80
CA ASP A 247 -22.66 21.34 -10.40
C ASP A 247 -22.04 21.68 -9.01
N SER A 248 -20.70 21.80 -8.97
CA SER A 248 -19.92 22.30 -7.83
C SER A 248 -19.41 23.73 -8.04
N THR A 249 -20.24 24.60 -8.63
CA THR A 249 -19.92 26.04 -8.73
C THR A 249 -20.35 26.85 -7.49
N ALA A 250 -21.16 26.28 -6.58
CA ALA A 250 -21.71 26.98 -5.42
C ALA A 250 -20.84 26.94 -4.14
N ASP A 251 -19.89 26.01 -4.03
CA ASP A 251 -19.13 25.83 -2.78
C ASP A 251 -17.90 26.76 -2.66
N LYS A 252 -17.38 27.26 -3.79
CA LYS A 252 -16.22 28.18 -3.77
C LYS A 252 -16.57 29.58 -3.24
N ASP A 253 -17.80 30.06 -3.47
CA ASP A 253 -18.25 31.39 -3.04
C ASP A 253 -18.54 31.48 -1.53
N LEU A 254 -18.77 30.35 -0.86
CA LEU A 254 -19.00 30.32 0.58
C LEU A 254 -17.70 30.22 1.39
N LEU A 255 -16.67 29.58 0.83
CA LEU A 255 -15.35 29.42 1.46
C LEU A 255 -14.55 30.74 1.55
N GLU A 256 -14.67 31.64 0.57
CA GLU A 256 -14.05 32.97 0.67
C GLU A 256 -14.74 33.89 1.70
N LYS A 257 -15.97 33.59 2.11
CA LYS A 257 -16.75 34.45 3.02
C LYS A 257 -16.43 34.23 4.50
N PHE A 258 -15.76 33.13 4.87
CA PHE A 258 -15.46 32.78 6.27
C PHE A 258 -13.99 32.90 6.69
N GLY A 259 -13.08 33.28 5.79
CA GLY A 259 -11.72 33.69 6.17
C GLY A 259 -10.88 32.62 6.88
N LEU A 260 -11.09 31.34 6.59
CA LEU A 260 -10.35 30.24 7.20
C LEU A 260 -9.11 29.92 6.36
N SER A 261 -7.94 29.88 7.01
CA SER A 261 -6.66 29.55 6.40
C SER A 261 -6.54 28.04 6.13
N GLU A 262 -5.74 27.67 5.12
CA GLU A 262 -5.51 26.28 4.66
C GLU A 262 -5.06 25.29 5.76
N GLU A 263 -4.61 25.79 6.91
CA GLU A 263 -4.23 24.98 8.08
C GLU A 263 -5.43 24.33 8.80
N GLU A 264 -6.63 24.90 8.71
CA GLU A 264 -7.83 24.39 9.42
C GLU A 264 -8.54 23.24 8.68
N VAL A 265 -8.25 23.03 7.39
CA VAL A 265 -8.85 21.95 6.58
C VAL A 265 -8.25 20.57 6.92
N GLN A 266 -7.06 20.52 7.53
CA GLN A 266 -6.40 19.26 7.89
C GLN A 266 -7.00 18.61 9.14
N GLU A 267 -7.61 19.38 10.05
CA GLU A 267 -8.18 18.87 11.31
C GLU A 267 -9.55 18.21 11.17
N ASP A 268 -10.30 18.56 10.12
CA ASP A 268 -11.69 18.12 9.90
C ASP A 268 -11.82 16.81 9.10
N THR A 269 -10.71 16.24 8.62
CA THR A 269 -10.71 14.93 7.92
C THR A 269 -10.44 13.74 8.83
N ALA A 270 -10.09 13.98 10.10
CA ALA A 270 -9.75 12.94 11.05
C ALA A 270 -11.02 12.30 11.64
N LYS A 271 -11.38 11.14 11.09
CA LYS A 271 -12.56 10.37 11.48
C LYS A 271 -12.46 9.80 12.90
N ASP A 272 -13.59 9.44 13.49
CA ASP A 272 -13.63 8.91 14.86
C ASP A 272 -13.16 7.46 14.94
N CYS A 273 -12.57 7.10 16.08
CA CYS A 273 -12.19 5.73 16.38
C CYS A 273 -13.42 4.81 16.42
N VAL A 274 -13.36 3.69 15.69
CA VAL A 274 -14.49 2.74 15.58
C VAL A 274 -14.82 2.02 16.89
N VAL A 275 -13.93 2.08 17.87
CA VAL A 275 -14.08 1.39 19.16
C VAL A 275 -14.72 2.29 20.20
N CYS A 276 -14.13 3.47 20.46
CA CYS A 276 -14.63 4.37 21.49
C CYS A 276 -15.55 5.46 20.96
N GLN A 277 -15.54 5.74 19.65
CA GLN A 277 -16.29 6.83 18.99
C GLN A 277 -16.10 8.21 19.63
N ASN A 278 -14.99 8.40 20.37
CA ASN A 278 -14.73 9.60 21.15
C ASN A 278 -13.35 10.22 20.84
N GLY A 279 -12.38 9.41 20.42
CA GLY A 279 -11.05 9.89 20.03
C GLY A 279 -10.87 9.82 18.52
N LYS A 280 -10.17 10.81 17.94
CA LYS A 280 -9.78 10.83 16.53
C LYS A 280 -8.86 9.65 16.19
N VAL A 281 -9.04 9.05 15.02
CA VAL A 281 -8.13 7.99 14.55
C VAL A 281 -6.74 8.56 14.29
N ASN A 282 -5.71 7.84 14.73
CA ASN A 282 -4.33 8.25 14.52
C ASN A 282 -3.41 7.09 14.11
N TRP A 283 -3.85 5.83 14.16
CA TRP A 283 -2.93 4.70 13.94
C TRP A 283 -3.22 3.95 12.65
N VAL A 284 -2.17 3.78 11.84
CA VAL A 284 -2.16 2.84 10.71
C VAL A 284 -1.73 1.47 11.21
N LEU A 285 -2.52 0.43 10.90
CA LEU A 285 -2.25 -0.95 11.30
C LEU A 285 -1.66 -1.77 10.15
N LEU A 286 -0.41 -2.22 10.25
CA LEU A 286 0.25 -3.03 9.22
C LEU A 286 0.07 -4.55 9.48
N PRO A 287 -0.09 -5.37 8.43
CA PRO A 287 0.03 -5.04 6.99
C PRO A 287 -1.27 -4.54 6.33
N CYS A 288 -2.39 -4.53 7.05
CA CYS A 288 -3.71 -4.26 6.46
C CYS A 288 -3.96 -2.79 6.06
N ARG A 289 -3.16 -1.85 6.58
CA ARG A 289 -3.22 -0.39 6.36
C ARG A 289 -4.54 0.27 6.78
N HIS A 290 -5.30 -0.34 7.68
CA HIS A 290 -6.49 0.30 8.24
C HIS A 290 -6.12 1.36 9.26
N VAL A 291 -6.86 2.47 9.23
CA VAL A 291 -6.80 3.59 10.15
C VAL A 291 -8.15 3.67 10.87
N CYS A 292 -8.20 3.07 12.06
CA CYS A 292 -9.47 2.90 12.78
C CYS A 292 -9.35 3.06 14.30
N LEU A 293 -8.14 3.26 14.83
CA LEU A 293 -7.88 3.34 16.27
C LEU A 293 -7.27 4.70 16.65
N CYS A 294 -7.75 5.27 17.76
CA CYS A 294 -7.11 6.39 18.44
C CYS A 294 -5.96 5.91 19.35
N ASP A 295 -5.16 6.86 19.87
CA ASP A 295 -4.04 6.58 20.78
C ASP A 295 -4.45 5.77 22.02
N GLY A 296 -5.64 6.05 22.56
CA GLY A 296 -6.16 5.37 23.74
C GLY A 296 -6.60 3.93 23.48
N CYS A 297 -7.14 3.64 22.29
CA CYS A 297 -7.70 2.33 21.95
C CYS A 297 -6.65 1.35 21.41
N LEU A 298 -5.61 1.82 20.71
CA LEU A 298 -4.62 0.94 20.06
C LEU A 298 -4.08 -0.15 21.00
N ARG A 299 -3.73 0.21 22.24
CA ARG A 299 -3.15 -0.70 23.24
C ARG A 299 -3.98 -1.93 23.59
N PHE A 300 -5.28 -1.91 23.29
CA PHE A 300 -6.19 -3.02 23.60
C PHE A 300 -6.36 -4.02 22.45
N PHE A 301 -5.81 -3.73 21.26
CA PHE A 301 -6.05 -4.53 20.06
C PHE A 301 -4.75 -5.02 19.44
N GLN A 302 -4.62 -6.35 19.31
CA GLN A 302 -3.58 -7.02 18.53
C GLN A 302 -4.02 -7.37 17.10
N HIS A 303 -5.32 -7.26 16.81
CA HIS A 303 -5.89 -7.49 15.49
C HIS A 303 -6.65 -6.25 15.05
N CYS A 304 -6.66 -5.97 13.75
CA CYS A 304 -7.43 -4.86 13.19
C CYS A 304 -8.94 -5.07 13.45
N PRO A 305 -9.66 -4.12 14.07
CA PRO A 305 -11.11 -4.23 14.29
C PRO A 305 -11.94 -4.41 13.01
N ILE A 306 -11.44 -3.93 11.86
CA ILE A 306 -12.16 -3.96 10.58
C ILE A 306 -11.98 -5.33 9.91
N CYS A 307 -10.74 -5.71 9.62
CA CYS A 307 -10.46 -6.92 8.82
C CYS A 307 -9.97 -8.12 9.64
N ARG A 308 -9.81 -7.97 10.95
CA ARG A 308 -9.32 -9.01 11.88
C ARG A 308 -7.91 -9.53 11.58
N GLN A 309 -7.15 -8.85 10.72
CA GLN A 309 -5.75 -9.17 10.45
C GLN A 309 -4.89 -8.86 11.69
N PHE A 310 -3.96 -9.76 12.03
CA PHE A 310 -2.98 -9.53 13.08
C PHE A 310 -2.11 -8.30 12.77
N VAL A 311 -1.95 -7.42 13.76
CA VAL A 311 -1.17 -6.19 13.66
C VAL A 311 0.29 -6.50 13.98
N GLN A 312 1.13 -6.44 12.95
CA GLN A 312 2.56 -6.70 13.09
C GLN A 312 3.32 -5.44 13.52
N GLU A 313 2.98 -4.32 12.88
CA GLU A 313 3.59 -3.01 13.12
C GLU A 313 2.49 -1.94 13.08
N SER A 314 2.74 -0.81 13.73
CA SER A 314 1.86 0.35 13.63
C SER A 314 2.65 1.66 13.67
N PHE A 315 2.09 2.71 13.08
CA PHE A 315 2.66 4.05 13.13
C PHE A 315 1.56 5.11 13.22
N PRO A 316 1.84 6.26 13.86
CA PRO A 316 0.89 7.36 13.93
C PRO A 316 0.81 8.12 12.58
N LEU A 317 -0.38 8.55 12.20
CA LEU A 317 -0.63 9.39 11.03
C LEU A 317 -0.16 10.82 11.28
N PHE A 318 -0.50 11.34 12.45
CA PHE A 318 -0.19 12.69 12.88
C PHE A 318 0.85 12.62 14.00
N SER A 319 2.01 13.22 13.76
CA SER A 319 3.00 13.44 14.82
C SER A 319 2.52 14.60 15.70
N GLN A 320 2.22 14.34 16.97
CA GLN A 320 2.01 15.44 17.92
C GLN A 320 3.34 16.18 18.10
N SER A 321 3.43 17.41 17.60
CA SER A 321 4.43 18.37 18.08
C SER A 321 4.03 18.75 19.50
N SER A 322 4.76 18.29 20.50
CA SER A 322 4.56 18.78 21.87
C SER A 322 4.89 20.27 21.89
N PRO A 323 3.99 21.17 22.31
CA PRO A 323 4.39 22.54 22.65
C PRO A 323 5.31 22.43 23.86
N THR A 324 6.57 22.84 23.69
CA THR A 324 7.51 23.02 24.79
C THR A 324 6.90 24.02 25.76
N SER A 325 6.48 23.53 26.92
CA SER A 325 6.07 24.37 28.04
C SER A 325 7.31 25.04 28.62
N ASP A 326 7.71 26.17 28.05
CA ASP A 326 8.63 27.10 28.69
C ASP A 326 7.90 27.77 29.85
N SER A 327 7.94 27.11 31.00
CA SER A 327 7.67 27.72 32.29
C SER A 327 8.92 28.45 32.74
N SER A 328 9.01 29.74 32.40
CA SER A 328 9.88 30.67 33.11
C SER A 328 9.13 31.99 33.31
N SER A 329 8.45 32.09 34.46
CA SER A 329 8.06 33.38 35.03
C SER A 329 9.24 33.95 35.83
N PRO A 330 9.68 35.19 35.57
CA PRO A 330 10.43 35.96 36.56
C PRO A 330 9.43 36.60 37.52
N ILE A 331 9.57 36.28 38.80
CA ILE A 331 8.94 37.03 39.90
C ILE A 331 9.68 38.38 40.02
N GLN A 332 8.92 39.47 39.97
CA GLN A 332 9.35 40.82 40.35
C GLN A 332 8.24 41.43 41.22
N GLU A 333 8.64 42.30 42.16
CA GLU A 333 7.88 42.94 43.27
C GLU A 333 7.91 42.09 44.56
N ASP A 334 8.49 42.52 45.70
CA ASP A 334 8.80 43.86 46.23
C ASP A 334 10.28 44.08 46.61
#